data_AF-A0A6H1ZHM5-F1
#
_entry.id   AF-A0A6H1ZHM5-F1
#
_cell.length_a   1.000
_cell.length_b   1.000
_cell.length_c   1.000
_cell.angle_alpha   90.00
_cell.angle_beta   90.00
_cell.angle_gamma   90.00
#
_symmetry.space_group_name_H-M   'P 1'
#
loop_
_entity.id
_entity.type
_entity.pdbx_description
1 polymer ?
#
loop_
_entity_poly.entity_id
_entity_poly.type
_entity_poly.pdbx_seq_one_letter_code
_entity_poly.pdbx_strand_id
1 'polypeptide(L)'
;MEDIMYQTVSFYDFERAFVTADRADSFSYHGKKALFDYLEEMEDDTGAGNGIELDVIAICCDFSEYRSALEAVADYDFTPLQYCDDEETEENALEWLQDQTTVLSFDGGVIVQAF
;
A
#
# COMPACT_ATOMS: atom_id res chain seq x y z
N MET A 1 6.84 13.57 28.28
CA MET A 1 7.19 13.61 26.86
C MET A 1 8.40 12.71 26.74
N GLU A 2 8.23 11.59 26.06
CA GLU A 2 9.33 10.65 25.82
C GLU A 2 10.28 11.28 24.78
N ASP A 3 11.57 11.19 25.02
CA ASP A 3 12.57 11.61 24.05
C ASP A 3 12.69 10.51 22.99
N ILE A 4 12.17 10.77 21.79
CA ILE A 4 12.19 9.86 20.65
C ILE A 4 13.32 10.29 19.70
N MET A 5 14.12 9.32 19.22
CA MET A 5 15.18 9.54 18.24
C MET A 5 14.67 9.18 16.85
N TYR A 6 14.83 10.09 15.89
CA TYR A 6 14.49 9.88 14.49
C TYR A 6 15.73 9.74 13.61
N GLN A 7 15.60 9.04 12.49
CA GLN A 7 16.60 8.96 11.43
C GLN A 7 15.91 9.04 10.07
N THR A 8 16.57 9.65 9.09
CA THR A 8 16.12 9.59 7.69
C THR A 8 16.38 8.20 7.13
N VAL A 9 15.37 7.60 6.50
CA VAL A 9 15.43 6.29 5.89
C VAL A 9 15.47 6.47 4.37
N SER A 10 16.50 5.95 3.70
CA SER A 10 16.49 5.89 2.23
C SER A 10 15.62 4.73 1.75
N PHE A 11 15.22 4.73 0.48
CA PHE A 11 14.52 3.59 -0.10
C PHE A 11 15.30 2.26 0.05
N TYR A 12 16.63 2.30 -0.01
CA TYR A 12 17.45 1.12 0.24
C TYR A 12 17.31 0.62 1.68
N ASP A 13 17.30 1.53 2.66
CA ASP A 13 17.11 1.17 4.08
C ASP A 13 15.70 0.61 4.32
N PHE A 14 14.69 1.19 3.66
CA PHE A 14 13.31 0.72 3.67
C PHE A 14 13.19 -0.71 3.12
N GLU A 15 13.74 -0.99 1.94
CA GLU A 15 13.75 -2.35 1.37
C GLU A 15 14.46 -3.35 2.30
N ARG A 16 15.59 -2.95 2.90
CA ARG A 16 16.35 -3.78 3.85
C ARG A 16 15.59 -4.07 5.14
N ALA A 17 14.68 -3.18 5.56
CA ALA A 17 13.83 -3.42 6.72
C ALA A 17 12.91 -4.64 6.51
N PHE A 18 12.36 -4.82 5.30
CA PHE A 18 11.57 -6.02 4.95
C PHE A 18 12.38 -7.31 5.04
N VAL A 19 13.62 -7.30 4.57
CA VAL A 19 14.51 -8.46 4.68
C VAL A 19 14.80 -8.78 6.15
N THR A 20 15.04 -7.74 6.96
CA THR A 20 15.36 -7.89 8.39
C THR A 20 14.18 -8.43 9.19
N ALA A 21 12.95 -8.10 8.77
CA ALA A 21 11.71 -8.55 9.38
C ALA A 21 11.20 -9.91 8.88
N ASP A 22 11.95 -10.62 8.02
CA ASP A 22 11.51 -11.86 7.35
C ASP A 22 10.22 -11.67 6.51
N ARG A 23 10.12 -10.50 5.85
CA ARG A 23 9.00 -10.06 4.99
C ARG A 23 9.48 -9.65 3.59
N ALA A 24 10.63 -10.17 3.16
CA ALA A 24 11.26 -9.78 1.90
C ALA A 24 10.33 -9.98 0.68
N ASP A 25 9.48 -11.01 0.71
CA ASP A 25 8.60 -11.39 -0.40
C ASP A 25 7.18 -10.83 -0.28
N SER A 26 6.89 -9.98 0.71
CA SER A 26 5.55 -9.41 0.90
C SER A 26 5.14 -8.42 -0.19
N PHE A 27 6.10 -7.78 -0.84
CA PHE A 27 5.90 -6.80 -1.90
C PHE A 27 7.02 -6.93 -2.94
N SER A 28 6.70 -6.67 -4.21
CA SER A 28 7.69 -6.55 -5.27
C SER A 28 8.57 -5.31 -5.07
N TYR A 29 9.66 -5.20 -5.83
CA TYR A 29 10.53 -4.01 -5.79
C TYR A 29 9.74 -2.73 -6.13
N HIS A 30 8.94 -2.77 -7.19
CA HIS A 30 8.12 -1.64 -7.62
C HIS A 30 6.99 -1.35 -6.62
N GLY A 31 6.41 -2.39 -6.01
CA GLY A 31 5.44 -2.24 -4.93
C GLY A 31 6.03 -1.57 -3.68
N LYS A 32 7.22 -2.01 -3.23
CA LYS A 32 7.95 -1.35 -2.12
C LYS A 32 8.26 0.10 -2.44
N LYS A 33 8.60 0.42 -3.69
CA LYS A 33 8.87 1.80 -4.09
C LYS A 33 7.61 2.66 -4.03
N ALA A 34 6.47 2.14 -4.49
CA ALA A 34 5.20 2.82 -4.37
C ALA A 34 4.78 3.06 -2.91
N LEU A 35 4.97 2.06 -2.03
CA LEU A 35 4.74 2.22 -0.59
C LEU A 35 5.65 3.28 0.03
N PHE A 36 6.94 3.26 -0.31
CA PHE A 36 7.90 4.24 0.20
C PHE A 36 7.50 5.66 -0.21
N ASP A 37 7.17 5.88 -1.49
CA ASP A 37 6.77 7.20 -2.00
C ASP A 37 5.47 7.68 -1.35
N TYR A 38 4.48 6.80 -1.18
CA TYR A 38 3.24 7.09 -0.46
C TYR A 38 3.48 7.51 1.00
N LEU A 39 4.36 6.78 1.70
CA LEU A 39 4.68 7.05 3.09
C LEU A 39 5.45 8.38 3.27
N GLU A 40 6.36 8.72 2.34
CA GLU A 40 7.01 10.04 2.32
C GLU A 40 5.99 11.17 2.06
N GLU A 41 5.04 10.98 1.14
CA GLU A 41 3.98 11.96 0.88
C GLU A 41 3.07 12.16 2.11
N MET A 42 2.72 11.08 2.80
CA MET A 42 1.94 11.16 4.05
C MET A 42 2.66 11.93 5.17
N GLU A 43 3.98 11.76 5.29
CA GLU A 43 4.79 12.50 6.27
C GLU A 43 4.70 14.01 6.03
N ASP A 44 4.84 14.43 4.77
CA ASP A 44 4.77 15.82 4.34
C ASP A 44 3.36 16.41 4.55
N ASP A 45 2.31 15.69 4.13
CA ASP A 45 0.92 16.15 4.15
C ASP A 45 0.34 16.26 5.56
N THR A 46 0.71 15.36 6.46
CA THR A 46 0.25 15.39 7.86
C THR A 46 0.94 16.47 8.68
N GLY A 47 1.97 17.12 8.12
CA GLY A 47 2.83 18.05 8.85
C GLY A 47 3.46 17.39 10.07
N ALA A 48 3.61 16.06 10.04
CA ALA A 48 4.24 15.28 11.09
C ALA A 48 5.74 15.63 11.07
N GLY A 49 6.12 16.75 11.67
CA GLY A 49 7.51 17.21 11.79
C GLY A 49 8.43 16.28 12.59
N ASN A 50 7.91 15.11 12.97
CA ASN A 50 8.56 14.03 13.68
C ASN A 50 8.71 12.77 12.81
N GLY A 51 8.32 12.77 11.53
CA GLY A 51 8.34 11.58 10.70
C GLY A 51 7.29 10.53 11.08
N ILE A 52 7.31 9.42 10.34
CA ILE A 52 6.45 8.24 10.57
C ILE A 52 7.25 7.08 11.14
N GLU A 53 6.59 6.17 11.86
CA GLU A 53 7.22 4.95 12.35
C GLU A 53 7.33 3.91 11.22
N LEU A 54 8.55 3.42 10.98
CA LEU A 54 8.78 2.30 10.08
C LEU A 54 8.52 0.96 10.79
N ASP A 55 7.26 0.54 10.83
CA ASP A 55 6.88 -0.80 11.26
C ASP A 55 6.49 -1.66 10.05
N VAL A 56 7.44 -2.47 9.58
CA VAL A 56 7.22 -3.38 8.45
C VAL A 56 6.13 -4.43 8.75
N ILE A 57 6.00 -4.87 10.00
CA ILE A 57 4.99 -5.86 10.35
C ILE A 57 3.61 -5.24 10.22
N ALA A 58 3.42 -4.01 10.70
CA ALA A 58 2.19 -3.26 10.51
C ALA A 58 1.90 -3.02 9.03
N ILE A 59 2.88 -2.55 8.25
CA ILE A 59 2.73 -2.34 6.79
C ILE A 59 2.28 -3.63 6.09
N CYS A 60 2.87 -4.77 6.41
CA CYS A 60 2.47 -6.06 5.83
C CYS A 60 1.10 -6.57 6.31
N CYS A 61 0.58 -6.08 7.44
CA CYS A 61 -0.79 -6.37 7.87
C CYS A 61 -1.79 -5.45 7.19
N ASP A 62 -1.41 -4.17 7.02
CA ASP A 62 -2.29 -3.12 6.54
C ASP A 62 -2.35 -3.06 5.02
N PHE A 63 -1.34 -3.53 4.29
CA PHE A 63 -1.27 -3.44 2.83
C PHE A 63 -1.04 -4.81 2.19
N SER A 64 -1.63 -5.01 1.01
CA SER A 64 -1.44 -6.21 0.19
C SER A 64 -1.25 -5.83 -1.29
N GLU A 65 -0.33 -6.53 -1.96
CA GLU A 65 -0.02 -6.33 -3.39
C GLU A 65 -0.74 -7.34 -4.27
N TYR A 66 -1.34 -6.85 -5.35
CA TYR A 66 -2.07 -7.63 -6.35
C TYR A 66 -1.57 -7.26 -7.74
N ARG A 67 -1.67 -8.18 -8.70
CA ARG A 67 -1.24 -7.92 -10.10
C ARG A 67 -2.20 -6.98 -10.83
N SER A 68 -3.41 -6.83 -10.32
CA SER A 68 -4.44 -5.98 -10.91
C SER A 68 -5.54 -5.67 -9.88
N ALA A 69 -6.31 -4.61 -10.12
CA ALA A 69 -7.47 -4.23 -9.32
C ALA A 69 -8.55 -5.33 -9.34
N LEU A 70 -8.74 -6.00 -10.48
CA LEU A 70 -9.64 -7.17 -10.57
C LEU A 70 -9.22 -8.31 -9.64
N GLU A 71 -7.92 -8.60 -9.53
CA GLU A 71 -7.43 -9.60 -8.58
C GLU A 71 -7.68 -9.15 -7.13
N ALA A 72 -7.47 -7.86 -6.84
CA ALA A 72 -7.69 -7.32 -5.51
C ALA A 72 -9.17 -7.37 -5.06
N VAL A 73 -10.12 -6.97 -5.91
CA VAL A 73 -11.55 -6.96 -5.53
C VAL A 73 -12.10 -8.37 -5.26
N ALA A 74 -11.51 -9.41 -5.86
CA ALA A 74 -11.91 -10.79 -5.65
C ALA A 74 -11.76 -11.25 -4.19
N ASP A 75 -10.82 -10.65 -3.44
CA ASP A 75 -10.60 -10.95 -2.02
C ASP A 75 -11.61 -10.26 -1.08
N TYR A 76 -12.38 -9.29 -1.59
CA TYR A 76 -13.35 -8.50 -0.80
C TYR A 76 -14.81 -8.87 -1.08
N ASP A 77 -15.07 -10.08 -1.57
CA ASP A 77 -16.41 -10.55 -1.96
C ASP A 77 -17.13 -9.59 -2.94
N PHE A 78 -16.35 -8.88 -3.78
CA PHE A 78 -16.91 -8.00 -4.80
C PHE A 78 -17.70 -8.84 -5.80
N THR A 79 -19.02 -8.64 -5.83
CA THR A 79 -19.85 -9.11 -6.94
C THR A 79 -20.09 -7.92 -7.86
N PRO A 80 -19.43 -7.86 -9.05
CA PRO A 80 -19.57 -6.75 -10.00
C PRO A 80 -21.02 -6.42 -10.35
N LEU A 81 -21.90 -7.42 -10.22
CA LEU A 81 -23.28 -7.42 -10.70
C LEU A 81 -24.31 -6.71 -9.81
N GLN A 82 -23.94 -6.18 -8.63
CA GLN A 82 -24.96 -5.60 -7.74
C GLN A 82 -25.13 -4.08 -7.86
N TYR A 83 -24.18 -3.35 -8.46
CA TYR A 83 -24.21 -1.88 -8.49
C TYR A 83 -23.83 -1.20 -9.82
N CYS A 84 -23.22 -1.91 -10.78
CA CYS A 84 -22.88 -1.33 -12.09
C CYS A 84 -23.47 -2.19 -13.22
N ASP A 85 -24.15 -1.56 -14.18
CA ASP A 85 -24.65 -2.19 -15.42
C ASP A 85 -23.51 -2.41 -16.44
N ASP A 86 -22.27 -2.14 -16.02
CA ASP A 86 -21.05 -2.15 -16.82
C ASP A 86 -20.22 -3.42 -16.62
N GLU A 87 -19.49 -3.82 -17.66
CA GLU A 87 -18.60 -5.00 -17.65
C GLU A 87 -17.60 -4.95 -16.47
N GLU A 88 -17.23 -6.13 -15.97
CA GLU A 88 -16.15 -6.28 -15.00
C GLU A 88 -14.82 -5.92 -15.69
N THR A 89 -14.37 -4.68 -15.49
CA THR A 89 -13.15 -4.11 -16.06
C THR A 89 -12.17 -3.69 -14.97
N GLU A 90 -10.89 -3.63 -15.32
CA GLU A 90 -9.82 -3.16 -14.43
C GLU A 90 -10.08 -1.73 -13.92
N GLU A 91 -10.64 -0.86 -14.76
CA GLU A 91 -10.97 0.52 -14.41
C GLU A 91 -12.10 0.57 -13.37
N ASN A 92 -13.18 -0.19 -13.60
CA ASN A 92 -14.30 -0.24 -12.65
C ASN A 92 -13.89 -0.84 -11.30
N ALA A 93 -13.03 -1.87 -11.31
CA ALA A 93 -12.50 -2.46 -10.09
C ALA A 93 -11.61 -1.47 -9.32
N LEU A 94 -10.78 -0.71 -10.04
CA LEU A 94 -9.91 0.30 -9.45
C LEU A 94 -10.72 1.45 -8.83
N GLU A 95 -11.72 1.97 -9.55
CA GLU A 95 -12.62 3.03 -9.05
C GLU A 95 -13.33 2.56 -7.77
N TRP A 96 -13.87 1.34 -7.79
CA TRP A 96 -14.53 0.79 -6.61
C TRP A 96 -13.59 0.67 -5.41
N LEU A 97 -12.36 0.16 -5.60
CA LEU A 97 -11.38 0.06 -4.50
C LEU A 97 -11.01 1.44 -3.95
N GLN A 98 -10.83 2.43 -4.82
CA GLN A 98 -10.49 3.81 -4.42
C GLN A 98 -11.61 4.48 -3.61
N ASP A 99 -12.87 4.11 -3.84
CA ASP A 99 -14.00 4.57 -3.03
C ASP A 99 -14.02 3.93 -1.62
N GLN A 100 -13.43 2.74 -1.46
CA GLN A 100 -13.43 2.02 -0.18
C GLN A 100 -12.18 2.27 0.66
N THR A 101 -11.01 2.40 0.02
CA THR A 101 -9.71 2.37 0.70
C THR A 101 -8.60 3.06 -0.09
N THR A 102 -7.40 3.11 0.48
CA THR A 102 -6.20 3.58 -0.22
C THR A 102 -5.73 2.54 -1.23
N VAL A 103 -5.53 2.97 -2.48
CA VAL A 103 -4.97 2.15 -3.55
C VAL A 103 -3.76 2.83 -4.16
N LEU A 104 -2.62 2.14 -4.17
CA LEU A 104 -1.38 2.60 -4.80
C LEU A 104 -1.17 1.85 -6.11
N SER A 105 -1.20 2.54 -7.24
CA SER A 105 -0.91 1.94 -8.56
C SER A 105 0.57 2.02 -8.88
N PHE A 106 1.14 0.95 -9.43
CA PHE A 106 2.56 0.90 -9.82
C PHE A 106 2.77 0.03 -11.07
N ASP A 107 3.99 0.08 -11.64
CA ASP A 107 4.34 -0.78 -12.77
C ASP A 107 4.38 -2.25 -12.33
N GLY A 108 3.29 -2.97 -12.62
CA GLY A 108 3.12 -4.39 -12.26
C GLY A 108 1.88 -4.72 -11.44
N GLY A 109 1.12 -3.73 -10.96
CA GLY A 109 -0.12 -3.99 -10.24
C GLY A 109 -0.61 -2.86 -9.33
N VAL A 110 -1.30 -3.25 -8.26
CA VAL A 110 -1.86 -2.35 -7.25
C VAL A 110 -1.53 -2.83 -5.84
N ILE A 111 -1.35 -1.90 -4.91
CA ILE A 111 -1.31 -2.17 -3.47
C ILE A 111 -2.59 -1.62 -2.86
N VAL A 112 -3.28 -2.43 -2.08
CA VAL A 112 -4.54 -2.07 -1.43
C VAL A 112 -4.35 -2.09 0.08
N GLN A 113 -4.78 -1.02 0.74
CA GLN A 113 -4.87 -0.97 2.20
C GLN A 113 -6.09 -1.78 2.66
N ALA A 114 -5.92 -2.68 3.62
CA ALA A 114 -7.01 -3.45 4.23
C ALA A 114 -7.99 -2.52 4.96
N PHE A 115 -9.30 -2.80 4.83
CA PHE A 115 -10.40 -2.00 5.37
C PHE A 115 -11.52 -2.87 5.95
#